data_AF-A0A932ZFM8-F1
#
_entry.id   AF-A0A932ZFM8-F1
#
_cell.length_a   1.000
_cell.length_b   1.000
_cell.length_c   1.000
_cell.angle_alpha   90.00
_cell.angle_beta   90.00
_cell.angle_gamma   90.00
#
_symmetry.space_group_name_H-M   'P 1'
#
loop_
_entity.id
_entity.type
_entity.pdbx_description
1 polymer ?
#
loop_
_entity_poly.entity_id
_entity_poly.type
_entity_poly.pdbx_seq_one_letter_code
_entity_poly.pdbx_strand_id
1 'polypeptide(L)'
;MQKTPAELYSVHGQRTAAVRAEEQRSFWGFTLNGSTSLEAVARFYGLKVPGLEPGMTVADYLGRICYGAPRPGYRLALGGVELIVQEIEEGTVRKVGIGFPPMTLRPPRRRRPYGKAHSIEPSAARGGGRLTEAADPPC
;
A
#
# COMPACT_ATOMS: atom_id res chain seq x y z
N MET A 1 64.26 18.20 -15.85
CA MET A 1 63.02 18.88 -16.32
C MET A 1 62.67 18.22 -17.64
N GLN A 2 61.63 17.39 -17.78
CA GLN A 2 60.20 17.65 -17.57
C GLN A 2 59.52 16.28 -17.28
N LYS A 3 58.73 16.16 -16.21
CA LYS A 3 57.81 15.03 -16.02
C LYS A 3 56.44 15.44 -16.56
N THR A 4 55.87 14.59 -17.41
CA THR A 4 54.62 14.75 -18.15
C THR A 4 53.38 14.72 -17.23
N PRO A 5 52.32 15.49 -17.52
CA PRO A 5 51.13 15.56 -16.69
C PRO A 5 50.09 14.53 -17.17
N ALA A 6 50.18 13.30 -16.70
CA ALA A 6 49.07 12.34 -16.82
C ALA A 6 49.00 11.31 -15.68
N GLU A 7 49.88 11.41 -14.68
CA GLU A 7 50.00 10.46 -13.58
C GLU A 7 49.20 10.89 -12.33
N LEU A 8 47.96 11.37 -12.48
CA LEU A 8 47.15 11.82 -11.34
C LEU A 8 45.77 11.17 -11.16
N TYR A 9 45.46 10.10 -11.89
CA TYR A 9 44.19 9.41 -11.69
C TYR A 9 44.39 7.90 -11.58
N SER A 10 44.88 7.49 -10.41
CA SER A 10 44.72 6.11 -9.96
C SER A 10 44.54 6.07 -8.44
N VAL A 11 43.33 6.42 -7.98
CA VAL A 11 42.85 5.97 -6.67
C VAL A 11 41.34 5.71 -6.76
N HIS A 12 40.94 4.54 -6.24
CA HIS A 12 39.57 4.05 -6.01
C HIS A 12 38.95 3.15 -7.09
N GLY A 13 39.65 2.06 -7.38
CA GLY A 13 39.05 0.78 -7.77
C GLY A 13 38.23 0.14 -6.65
N GLN A 14 37.10 0.77 -6.27
CA GLN A 14 36.02 0.20 -5.45
C GLN A 14 34.64 0.80 -5.78
N ARG A 15 34.32 1.01 -7.07
CA ARG A 15 33.01 1.59 -7.49
C ARG A 15 31.95 0.56 -7.91
N THR A 16 32.17 -0.73 -7.75
CA THR A 16 31.40 -1.74 -8.51
C THR A 16 30.58 -2.76 -7.69
N ALA A 17 30.43 -2.61 -6.37
CA ALA A 17 29.62 -3.54 -5.57
C ALA A 17 28.43 -2.93 -4.79
N ALA A 18 28.46 -1.64 -4.44
CA ALA A 18 27.35 -1.00 -3.72
C ALA A 18 26.20 -0.56 -4.66
N VAL A 19 26.52 -0.26 -5.93
CA VAL A 19 25.56 0.28 -6.93
C VAL A 19 24.53 -0.75 -7.41
N ARG A 20 24.61 -2.01 -6.98
CA ARG A 20 23.67 -3.07 -7.37
C ARG A 20 22.60 -3.41 -6.33
N ALA A 21 22.66 -2.83 -5.13
CA ALA A 21 21.64 -3.01 -4.09
C ALA A 21 20.64 -1.84 -4.02
N GLU A 22 20.97 -0.69 -4.61
CA GLU A 22 20.15 0.53 -4.66
C GLU A 22 18.99 0.48 -5.66
N GLU A 23 18.94 -0.55 -6.51
CA GLU A 23 17.82 -0.83 -7.41
C GLU A 23 16.68 -1.62 -6.73
N GLN A 24 16.76 -1.85 -5.41
CA GLN A 24 15.62 -2.31 -4.62
C GLN A 24 14.63 -1.17 -4.37
N ARG A 25 13.90 -0.80 -5.43
CA ARG A 25 12.49 -0.43 -5.34
C ARG A 25 12.16 0.66 -4.31
N SER A 26 12.87 1.79 -4.38
CA SER A 26 12.41 3.01 -3.74
C SER A 26 11.20 3.55 -4.53
N PHE A 27 10.01 3.04 -4.23
CA PHE A 27 8.71 3.59 -4.68
C PHE A 27 8.39 4.94 -3.97
N TRP A 28 9.44 5.70 -3.65
CA TRP A 28 9.38 6.97 -2.93
C TRP A 28 9.65 8.06 -3.95
N GLY A 29 8.60 8.74 -4.41
CA GLY A 29 8.73 9.72 -5.49
C GLY A 29 9.44 11.00 -5.06
N PHE A 30 9.47 11.31 -3.76
CA PHE A 30 9.98 12.58 -3.23
C PHE A 30 10.61 12.42 -1.85
N THR A 31 11.63 13.24 -1.56
CA THR A 31 12.23 13.39 -0.24
C THR A 31 11.96 14.80 0.27
N LEU A 32 11.46 14.91 1.50
CA LEU A 32 11.17 16.14 2.22
C LEU A 32 12.08 16.31 3.42
N ASN A 33 12.33 17.57 3.80
CA ASN A 33 12.99 17.88 5.06
C ASN A 33 12.00 17.73 6.22
N GLY A 34 12.45 17.20 7.36
CA GLY A 34 11.63 17.12 8.56
C GLY A 34 11.19 18.50 9.10
N SER A 35 11.95 19.56 8.80
CA SER A 35 11.58 20.94 9.14
C SER A 35 10.51 21.54 8.22
N THR A 36 10.08 20.82 7.17
CA THR A 36 9.01 21.29 6.29
C THR A 36 7.68 21.37 7.06
N SER A 37 6.90 22.42 6.78
CA SER A 37 5.55 22.58 7.34
C SER A 37 4.63 21.46 6.91
N LEU A 38 3.97 20.82 7.87
CA LEU A 38 3.03 19.75 7.61
C LEU A 38 1.78 20.24 6.86
N GLU A 39 1.36 21.48 7.10
CA GLU A 39 0.25 22.10 6.37
C GLU A 39 0.59 22.26 4.89
N ALA A 40 1.79 22.75 4.57
CA ALA A 40 2.22 22.93 3.18
C ALA A 40 2.24 21.59 2.43
N VAL A 41 2.74 20.53 3.08
CA VAL A 41 2.74 19.17 2.51
C VAL A 41 1.32 18.65 2.32
N ALA A 42 0.45 18.82 3.34
CA ALA A 42 -0.94 18.41 3.26
C ALA A 42 -1.68 19.10 2.11
N ARG A 43 -1.46 20.41 1.93
CA ARG A 43 -2.07 21.19 0.83
C ARG A 43 -1.53 20.79 -0.54
N PHE A 44 -0.23 20.58 -0.66
CA PHE A 44 0.42 20.22 -1.92
C PHE A 44 -0.01 18.83 -2.41
N TYR A 45 -0.08 17.85 -1.50
CA TYR A 45 -0.46 16.47 -1.82
C TYR A 45 -1.97 16.19 -1.64
N GLY A 46 -2.77 17.20 -1.26
CA GLY A 46 -4.20 17.04 -1.03
C GLY A 46 -4.55 16.08 0.12
N LEU A 47 -3.69 15.99 1.13
CA LEU A 47 -3.81 15.05 2.24
C LEU A 47 -4.71 15.61 3.34
N LYS A 48 -5.47 14.71 3.97
CA LYS A 48 -6.14 15.00 5.24
C LYS A 48 -5.28 14.47 6.37
N VAL A 49 -4.66 15.38 7.12
CA VAL A 49 -3.79 15.03 8.25
C VAL A 49 -4.58 15.17 9.56
N PRO A 50 -4.79 14.09 10.32
CA PRO A 50 -5.49 14.17 11.61
C PRO A 50 -4.61 14.88 12.64
N GLY A 51 -5.20 15.74 13.47
CA GLY A 51 -4.45 16.46 14.50
C GLY A 51 -3.44 17.48 13.95
N LEU A 52 -3.67 17.97 12.73
CA LEU A 52 -2.88 19.05 12.14
C LEU A 52 -3.05 20.33 12.96
N GLU A 53 -1.95 20.82 13.53
CA GLU A 53 -1.90 22.10 14.23
C GLU A 53 -1.14 23.15 13.41
N PRO A 54 -1.49 24.44 13.53
CA PRO A 54 -0.79 25.51 12.84
C PRO A 54 0.69 25.57 13.28
N GLY A 55 1.60 25.67 12.31
CA GLY A 55 3.05 25.72 12.55
C GLY A 55 3.72 24.37 12.80
N MET A 56 2.96 23.27 12.78
CA MET A 56 3.50 21.92 12.97
C MET A 56 4.40 21.50 11.80
N THR A 57 5.56 20.93 12.12
CA THR A 57 6.47 20.37 11.12
C THR A 57 6.22 18.87 10.93
N VAL A 58 6.71 18.31 9.82
CA VAL A 58 6.64 16.86 9.57
C VAL A 58 7.39 16.09 10.67
N ALA A 59 8.52 16.62 11.15
CA ALA A 59 9.27 16.03 12.25
C ALA A 59 8.50 16.02 13.58
N ASP A 60 7.84 17.13 13.93
CA ASP A 60 7.02 17.21 15.15
C ASP A 60 5.87 16.19 15.10
N TYR A 61 5.19 16.11 13.95
CA TYR A 61 4.10 15.16 13.76
C TYR A 61 4.54 13.70 13.85
N LEU A 62 5.63 13.34 13.19
CA LEU A 62 6.19 11.98 13.30
C LEU A 62 6.70 11.70 14.71
N GLY A 63 7.25 12.69 15.41
CA GLY A 63 7.64 12.59 16.81
C GLY A 63 6.45 12.30 17.72
N ARG A 64 5.33 13.02 17.56
CA ARG A 64 4.09 12.78 18.33
C ARG A 64 3.51 11.39 18.06
N ILE A 65 3.43 10.98 16.80
CA ILE A 65 2.86 9.66 16.42
C ILE A 65 3.74 8.51 16.90
N CYS A 66 5.07 8.67 16.88
CA CYS A 66 6.01 7.65 17.36
C CYS A 66 6.25 7.70 18.87
N TYR A 67 5.47 8.46 19.65
CA TYR A 67 5.68 8.67 21.10
C TYR A 67 7.12 9.11 21.45
N GLY A 68 7.72 9.96 20.62
CA GLY A 68 9.08 10.47 20.81
C GLY A 68 10.21 9.53 20.39
N ALA A 69 9.89 8.34 19.84
CA ALA A 69 10.89 7.37 19.37
C ALA A 69 10.76 7.09 17.86
N PRO A 70 10.98 8.10 16.98
CA PRO A 70 10.99 7.85 15.54
C PRO A 70 12.10 6.86 15.19
N ARG A 71 11.82 5.94 14.25
CA ARG A 71 12.81 4.96 13.73
C ARG A 71 12.93 5.09 12.21
N PRO A 72 14.15 4.96 11.64
CA PRO A 72 14.30 4.89 10.19
C PRO A 72 13.52 3.70 9.63
N GLY A 73 12.88 3.90 8.49
CA GLY A 73 11.99 2.95 7.84
C GLY A 73 10.55 2.95 8.36
N TYR A 74 10.23 3.72 9.42
CA TYR A 74 8.85 3.85 9.89
C TYR A 74 7.95 4.44 8.81
N ARG A 75 6.81 3.80 8.55
CA ARG A 75 5.84 4.20 7.52
C ARG A 75 4.53 4.59 8.15
N LEU A 76 4.05 5.78 7.80
CA LEU A 76 2.78 6.33 8.25
C LEU A 76 1.90 6.63 7.05
N ALA A 77 0.80 5.89 6.90
CA ALA A 77 -0.19 6.16 5.88
C ALA A 77 -1.02 7.40 6.25
N LEU A 78 -1.03 8.40 5.36
CA LEU A 78 -1.82 9.62 5.49
C LEU A 78 -2.69 9.79 4.25
N GLY A 79 -3.95 9.36 4.36
CA GLY A 79 -4.92 9.44 3.27
C GLY A 79 -4.49 8.59 2.07
N GLY A 80 -3.90 9.24 1.06
CA GLY A 80 -3.49 8.63 -0.21
C GLY A 80 -1.99 8.44 -0.38
N VAL A 81 -1.17 8.83 0.60
CA VAL A 81 0.30 8.68 0.54
C VAL A 81 0.82 8.04 1.81
N GLU A 82 2.05 7.53 1.76
CA GLU A 82 2.81 7.04 2.91
C GLU A 82 3.99 7.97 3.19
N LEU A 83 4.07 8.49 4.41
CA LEU A 83 5.26 9.16 4.91
C LEU A 83 6.22 8.12 5.47
N ILE A 84 7.48 8.16 5.04
CA ILE A 84 8.47 7.14 5.38
C ILE A 84 9.68 7.84 5.98
N VAL A 85 10.01 7.55 7.23
CA VAL A 85 11.21 8.13 7.88
C VAL A 85 12.44 7.54 7.19
N GLN A 86 13.25 8.38 6.54
CA GLN A 86 14.49 7.94 5.91
C GLN A 86 15.69 8.14 6.82
N GLU A 87 15.76 9.31 7.46
CA GLU A 87 16.92 9.70 8.25
C GLU A 87 16.49 10.42 9.53
N ILE A 88 17.16 10.10 10.62
CA ILE A 88 16.99 10.71 11.93
C ILE A 88 18.36 11.20 12.37
N GLU A 89 18.41 12.44 12.84
CA GLU A 89 19.59 13.09 13.35
C GLU A 89 19.24 13.64 14.73
N GLU A 90 20.04 13.32 15.76
CA GLU A 90 19.85 13.82 17.13
C GLU A 90 18.43 13.57 17.70
N GLY A 91 17.81 12.45 17.33
CA GLY A 91 16.45 12.09 17.75
C GLY A 91 15.33 12.81 16.99
N THR A 92 15.67 13.69 16.05
CA THR A 92 14.72 14.41 15.20
C THR A 92 14.74 13.85 13.77
N VAL A 93 13.56 13.70 13.18
CA VAL A 93 13.46 13.26 11.78
C VAL A 93 14.00 14.34 10.85
N ARG A 94 15.03 14.03 10.06
CA ARG A 94 15.64 14.97 9.10
C ARG A 94 15.14 14.81 7.69
N LYS A 95 14.97 13.56 7.25
CA LYS A 95 14.49 13.25 5.90
C LYS A 95 13.30 12.31 5.97
N VAL A 96 12.28 12.65 5.20
CA VAL A 96 11.05 11.88 5.06
C VAL A 96 10.80 11.62 3.59
N GLY A 97 10.68 10.35 3.21
CA GLY A 97 10.22 9.94 1.89
C GLY A 97 8.70 9.97 1.79
N ILE A 98 8.18 10.31 0.62
CA ILE A 98 6.77 10.14 0.28
C ILE A 98 6.63 8.98 -0.69
N GLY A 99 5.90 7.95 -0.27
CA GLY A 99 5.49 6.82 -1.09
C GLY A 99 4.04 6.95 -1.54
N PHE A 100 3.74 6.46 -2.74
CA PHE A 100 2.37 6.26 -3.19
C PHE A 100 2.07 4.76 -3.12
N PRO A 101 1.09 4.33 -2.32
CA PRO A 101 0.65 2.95 -2.38
C PRO A 101 0.15 2.67 -3.80
N PRO A 102 0.47 1.50 -4.39
CA PRO A 102 -0.08 1.14 -5.69
C PRO A 102 -1.59 1.12 -5.56
N MET A 103 -2.27 1.89 -6.43
CA MET A 103 -3.73 1.91 -6.49
C MET A 103 -4.17 0.47 -6.80
N THR A 104 -4.60 -0.26 -5.77
CA THR A 104 -5.05 -1.63 -5.93
C THR A 104 -6.40 -1.53 -6.59
N LEU A 105 -6.42 -1.62 -7.92
CA LEU A 105 -7.65 -1.68 -8.68
C LEU A 105 -8.43 -2.85 -8.09
N ARG A 106 -9.63 -2.59 -7.54
CA ARG A 106 -10.50 -3.65 -7.04
C ARG A 106 -10.59 -4.69 -8.15
N PRO A 107 -10.31 -5.97 -7.89
CA PRO A 107 -10.49 -6.98 -8.92
C PRO A 107 -11.94 -6.87 -9.40
N PRO A 108 -12.18 -6.92 -10.72
CA PRO A 108 -13.55 -6.90 -11.23
C PRO A 108 -14.29 -7.99 -10.47
N ARG A 109 -15.40 -7.62 -9.81
CA ARG A 109 -16.24 -8.59 -9.10
C ARG A 109 -16.49 -9.72 -10.08
N ARG A 110 -15.92 -10.90 -9.82
CA ARG A 110 -16.19 -12.11 -10.59
C ARG A 110 -17.71 -12.19 -10.66
N ARG A 111 -18.28 -11.93 -11.85
CA ARG A 111 -19.70 -12.18 -12.07
C ARG A 111 -19.87 -13.65 -11.71
N ARG A 112 -20.56 -13.93 -10.60
CA ARG A 112 -21.02 -15.29 -10.34
C ARG A 112 -21.79 -15.71 -11.60
N PRO A 113 -21.42 -16.81 -12.27
CA PRO A 113 -22.21 -17.29 -13.39
C PRO A 113 -23.62 -17.51 -12.87
N TYR A 114 -24.57 -16.82 -13.49
CA TYR A 114 -25.99 -16.94 -13.20
C TYR A 114 -26.42 -18.35 -13.61
N GLY A 115 -26.79 -19.17 -12.64
CA GLY A 115 -27.52 -20.43 -12.83
C GLY A 115 -26.77 -21.54 -13.58
N LYS A 116 -26.37 -22.60 -12.86
CA LYS A 116 -26.50 -23.94 -13.45
C LYS A 116 -27.99 -24.11 -13.74
N ALA A 117 -28.36 -24.20 -15.00
CA ALA A 117 -29.67 -24.69 -15.37
C ALA A 117 -29.84 -26.05 -14.69
N HIS A 118 -30.74 -26.12 -13.72
CA HIS A 118 -31.26 -27.40 -13.29
C HIS A 118 -31.93 -28.00 -14.52
N SER A 119 -31.29 -29.02 -15.09
CA SER A 119 -31.98 -29.95 -15.98
C SER A 119 -33.19 -30.46 -15.21
N ILE A 120 -34.37 -29.96 -15.57
CA ILE A 120 -35.62 -30.58 -15.21
C ILE A 120 -35.69 -31.80 -16.12
N GLU A 121 -35.20 -32.95 -15.65
CA GLU A 121 -35.49 -34.20 -16.34
C GLU A 121 -37.01 -34.42 -16.27
N PRO A 122 -37.69 -34.68 -17.40
CA PRO A 122 -39.10 -35.05 -17.37
C PRO A 122 -39.23 -36.36 -16.60
N SER A 123 -39.89 -36.28 -15.45
CA SER A 123 -40.26 -37.41 -14.61
C SER A 123 -41.03 -38.43 -15.44
N ALA A 124 -40.36 -39.53 -15.76
CA ALA A 124 -40.96 -40.67 -16.43
C ALA A 124 -42.09 -41.22 -15.55
N ALA A 125 -43.31 -41.11 -16.08
CA ALA A 125 -44.49 -41.78 -15.60
C ALA A 125 -44.20 -43.25 -15.29
N ARG A 126 -44.34 -43.63 -14.01
CA ARG A 126 -44.37 -45.03 -13.59
C ARG A 126 -45.30 -45.20 -12.39
N GLY A 127 -46.25 -46.14 -12.55
CA GLY A 127 -47.10 -46.70 -11.48
C GLY A 127 -48.47 -46.03 -11.37
N GLY A 128 -49.61 -46.65 -11.64
CA GLY A 128 -49.94 -48.07 -11.58
C GLY A 128 -50.36 -48.46 -10.16
N GLY A 129 -51.63 -48.24 -9.82
CA GLY A 129 -52.30 -48.70 -8.59
C GLY A 129 -53.78 -48.32 -8.66
N ARG A 130 -54.61 -49.13 -9.32
CA ARG A 130 -55.38 -50.26 -8.78
C ARG A 130 -56.47 -49.81 -7.81
N LEU A 131 -57.70 -49.97 -8.30
CA LEU A 131 -58.98 -49.82 -7.62
C LEU A 131 -59.06 -50.66 -6.35
N THR A 132 -59.50 -50.03 -5.26
CA THR A 132 -60.28 -50.61 -4.16
C THR A 132 -61.23 -49.48 -3.75
N GLU A 133 -62.45 -49.38 -4.25
CA GLU A 133 -63.65 -50.11 -3.79
C GLU A 133 -63.62 -50.44 -2.29
N ALA A 134 -64.18 -49.54 -1.48
CA ALA A 134 -64.80 -49.84 -0.20
C ALA A 134 -65.65 -48.64 0.28
N ALA A 135 -66.97 -48.84 0.23
CA ALA A 135 -68.01 -48.33 1.13
C ALA A 135 -68.26 -46.80 1.26
N ASP A 136 -69.39 -46.41 0.69
CA ASP A 136 -70.25 -45.25 1.03
C ASP A 136 -70.90 -45.43 2.44
N PRO A 137 -71.60 -44.42 3.02
CA PRO A 137 -71.06 -43.57 4.09
C PRO A 137 -71.97 -43.66 5.37
N PRO A 138 -72.07 -42.65 6.29
CA PRO A 138 -72.52 -42.86 7.68
C PRO A 138 -74.04 -42.82 7.92
N CYS A 139 -74.46 -43.51 8.99
CA CYS A 139 -75.77 -43.52 9.70
C CYS A 139 -77.03 -43.82 8.89
#